data_AF-A0A1M3M065-F1
#
_entry.id   AF-A0A1M3M065-F1
#
_cell.length_a   1.000
_cell.length_b   1.000
_cell.length_c   1.000
_cell.angle_alpha   90.00
_cell.angle_beta   90.00
_cell.angle_gamma   90.00
#
_symmetry.space_group_name_H-M   'P 1'
#
loop_
_entity.id
_entity.type
_entity.pdbx_description
1 polymer ?
#
loop_
_entity_poly.entity_id
_entity_poly.type
_entity_poly.pdbx_seq_one_letter_code
_entity_poly.pdbx_strand_id
1 'polypeptide(L)'
;MFIDAGAIMRCIGDCCDEIHFLLEGHPAASEHVLRFVKAFFETTIDGGIDDCTPNVPVKKIRGAVVRVLKGRHDDETQKTMERIHKTFSGYIHANYAHVMEIYNGGKDDFNLAGVPSQSLRAERMQYVDVARTSVVLAAAFIAQMLTLHELHGKFVELLDEA
;
A
#
# COMPACT_ATOMS: atom_id res chain seq x y z
N MET A 1 6.94 -10.20 -11.41
CA MET A 1 5.71 -10.43 -10.63
C MET A 1 5.98 -10.59 -9.14
N PHE A 2 6.86 -11.49 -8.65
CA PHE A 2 7.22 -11.47 -7.20
C PHE A 2 7.97 -10.18 -6.82
N ILE A 3 8.88 -9.72 -7.68
CA ILE A 3 9.56 -8.42 -7.58
C ILE A 3 8.56 -7.26 -7.45
N ASP A 4 7.43 -7.34 -8.16
CA ASP A 4 6.40 -6.29 -8.15
C ASP A 4 5.47 -6.40 -6.94
N ALA A 5 5.33 -7.59 -6.34
CA ALA A 5 4.44 -7.80 -5.20
C ALA A 5 4.87 -6.95 -3.99
N GLY A 6 6.16 -6.84 -3.71
CA GLY A 6 6.65 -5.95 -2.65
C GLY A 6 6.41 -4.46 -2.96
N ALA A 7 6.44 -4.07 -4.25
CA ALA A 7 6.11 -2.71 -4.68
C ALA A 7 4.62 -2.42 -4.54
N ILE A 8 3.77 -3.37 -4.96
CA ILE A 8 2.32 -3.27 -4.82
C ILE A 8 1.94 -3.17 -3.33
N MET A 9 2.49 -4.03 -2.48
CA MET A 9 2.25 -3.98 -1.04
C MET A 9 2.73 -2.67 -0.41
N ARG A 10 3.86 -2.13 -0.88
CA ARG A 10 4.36 -0.82 -0.47
C ARG A 10 3.38 0.30 -0.84
N CYS A 11 2.87 0.30 -2.06
CA CYS A 11 1.90 1.28 -2.56
C CYS A 11 0.58 1.20 -1.79
N ILE A 12 0.06 -0.01 -1.57
CA ILE A 12 -1.15 -0.21 -0.75
C ILE A 12 -0.93 0.35 0.65
N GLY A 13 0.23 0.08 1.26
CA GLY A 13 0.60 0.63 2.56
C GLY A 13 0.63 2.17 2.58
N ASP A 14 1.22 2.81 1.57
CA ASP A 14 1.21 4.28 1.45
C ASP A 14 -0.19 4.84 1.32
N CYS A 15 -1.03 4.25 0.45
CA CYS A 15 -2.42 4.68 0.29
C CYS A 15 -3.19 4.57 1.62
N CYS A 16 -2.99 3.48 2.35
CA CYS A 16 -3.59 3.31 3.67
C CYS A 16 -3.11 4.39 4.66
N ASP A 17 -1.81 4.67 4.73
CA ASP A 17 -1.25 5.72 5.59
C ASP A 17 -1.88 7.10 5.27
N GLU A 18 -2.00 7.43 3.98
CA GLU A 18 -2.59 8.68 3.50
C GLU A 18 -4.10 8.78 3.81
N ILE A 19 -4.86 7.69 3.62
CA ILE A 19 -6.29 7.66 3.99
C ILE A 19 -6.47 7.96 5.48
N HIS A 20 -5.70 7.30 6.36
CA HIS A 20 -5.78 7.58 7.79
C HIS A 20 -5.40 9.03 8.10
N PHE A 21 -4.40 9.58 7.42
CA PHE A 21 -4.02 10.98 7.58
C PHE A 21 -5.14 11.93 7.15
N LEU A 22 -5.83 11.68 6.03
CA LEU A 22 -6.97 12.48 5.58
C LEU A 22 -8.17 12.39 6.53
N LEU A 23 -8.36 11.24 7.17
CA LEU A 23 -9.43 11.00 8.15
C LEU A 23 -9.12 11.58 9.53
N GLU A 24 -7.89 12.07 9.77
CA GLU A 24 -7.49 12.64 11.05
C GLU A 24 -8.30 13.91 11.37
N GLY A 25 -9.27 13.76 12.30
CA GLY A 25 -10.14 14.86 12.74
C GLY A 25 -11.37 15.10 11.86
N HIS A 26 -11.64 14.24 10.88
CA HIS A 26 -12.80 14.35 9.99
C HIS A 26 -14.13 14.44 10.79
N PRO A 27 -15.07 15.34 10.42
CA PRO A 27 -15.13 16.15 9.19
C PRO A 27 -14.31 17.43 9.19
N ALA A 28 -13.67 17.81 10.29
CA ALA A 28 -12.75 18.94 10.31
C ALA A 28 -11.43 18.57 9.61
N ALA A 29 -10.87 19.49 8.84
CA ALA A 29 -9.57 19.30 8.20
C ALA A 29 -8.49 20.06 8.98
N SER A 30 -7.43 19.36 9.40
CA SER A 30 -6.26 20.03 9.98
C SER A 30 -5.49 20.82 8.92
N GLU A 31 -4.72 21.83 9.34
CA GLU A 31 -3.83 22.59 8.45
C GLU A 31 -2.88 21.65 7.67
N HIS A 32 -2.44 20.56 8.28
CA HIS A 32 -1.57 19.59 7.62
C HIS A 32 -2.29 18.77 6.56
N VAL A 33 -3.55 18.40 6.77
CA VAL A 33 -4.38 17.73 5.77
C VAL A 33 -4.61 18.66 4.57
N LEU A 34 -4.98 19.92 4.83
CA LEU A 34 -5.16 20.92 3.78
C LEU A 34 -3.87 21.14 2.97
N ARG A 35 -2.72 21.22 3.65
CA ARG A 35 -1.41 21.35 3.01
C ARG A 35 -1.05 20.14 2.15
N PHE A 36 -1.32 18.92 2.64
CA PHE A 36 -1.10 17.69 1.89
C PHE A 36 -1.92 17.65 0.60
N VAL A 37 -3.22 17.96 0.69
CA VAL A 37 -4.10 18.02 -0.49
C VAL A 37 -3.65 19.10 -1.48
N LYS A 38 -3.29 20.29 -1.00
CA LYS A 38 -2.79 21.38 -1.84
C LYS A 38 -1.51 20.99 -2.60
N ALA A 39 -0.53 20.43 -1.89
CA ALA A 39 0.73 19.98 -2.50
C ALA A 39 0.52 18.84 -3.50
N PHE A 40 -0.41 17.92 -3.23
CA PHE A 40 -0.76 16.85 -4.17
C PHE A 40 -1.24 17.39 -5.52
N PHE A 41 -2.15 18.37 -5.53
CA PHE A 41 -2.67 18.94 -6.78
C PHE A 41 -1.71 19.90 -7.47
N GLU A 42 -0.92 20.66 -6.72
CA GLU A 42 0.10 21.55 -7.29
C GLU A 42 1.24 20.78 -7.99
N THR A 43 1.54 19.57 -7.53
CA THR A 43 2.57 18.71 -8.14
C THR A 43 2.08 17.93 -9.37
N THR A 44 0.77 17.87 -9.62
CA THR A 44 0.18 17.14 -10.76
C THR A 44 -0.21 18.03 -11.95
N ILE A 45 -0.15 19.36 -11.81
CA ILE A 45 -0.54 20.30 -12.87
C ILE A 45 0.74 20.92 -13.46
N ASP A 46 0.87 20.86 -14.79
CA ASP A 46 2.03 21.28 -15.62
C ASP A 46 2.44 22.78 -15.55
N GLY A 47 2.17 23.46 -14.44
CA GLY A 47 2.55 24.85 -14.21
C GLY A 47 3.75 24.95 -13.26
N GLY A 48 4.94 25.16 -13.83
CA GLY A 48 6.16 25.69 -13.18
C GLY A 48 6.39 25.40 -11.69
N ILE A 49 7.37 24.53 -11.41
CA ILE A 49 7.77 24.02 -10.08
C ILE A 49 8.30 25.11 -9.11
N ASP A 50 8.35 26.38 -9.51
CA ASP A 50 9.12 27.40 -8.78
C ASP A 50 8.47 27.90 -7.47
N ASP A 51 7.23 27.51 -7.14
CA ASP A 51 6.56 27.92 -5.89
C ASP A 51 5.57 26.87 -5.33
N CYS A 52 5.88 25.58 -5.42
CA CYS A 52 4.99 24.53 -4.89
C CYS A 52 4.95 24.51 -3.35
N THR A 53 3.75 24.27 -2.81
CA THR A 53 3.53 24.06 -1.38
C THR A 53 4.42 22.92 -0.87
N PRO A 54 5.16 23.12 0.25
CA PRO A 54 6.00 22.07 0.81
C PRO A 54 5.20 20.83 1.20
N ASN A 55 5.66 19.67 0.76
CA ASN A 55 5.06 18.38 1.11
C ASN A 55 5.05 18.15 2.63
N VAL A 56 4.00 17.48 3.11
CA VAL A 56 3.94 17.02 4.49
C VAL A 56 4.95 15.89 4.69
N PRO A 57 5.78 15.91 5.74
CA PRO A 57 6.72 14.82 5.99
C PRO A 57 6.00 13.49 6.15
N VAL A 58 6.46 12.45 5.44
CA VAL A 58 5.88 11.09 5.47
C VAL A 58 5.75 10.53 6.89
N LYS A 59 6.71 10.84 7.78
CA LYS A 59 6.63 10.46 9.21
C LYS A 59 5.37 11.00 9.89
N LYS A 60 4.90 12.19 9.50
CA LYS A 60 3.70 12.81 10.05
C LYS A 60 2.42 12.13 9.56
N ILE A 61 2.39 11.80 8.26
CA ILE A 61 1.31 11.03 7.63
C ILE A 61 1.15 9.69 8.36
N ARG A 62 2.24 8.96 8.54
CA ARG A 62 2.25 7.68 9.27
C ARG A 62 1.83 7.77 10.71
N GLY A 63 2.25 8.83 11.40
CA GLY A 63 1.84 9.04 12.78
C GLY A 63 0.32 9.16 12.93
N ALA A 64 -0.41 9.58 11.89
CA ALA A 64 -1.86 9.67 11.94
C ALA A 64 -2.53 8.30 12.03
N VAL A 65 -1.95 7.24 11.45
CA VAL A 65 -2.51 5.89 11.56
C VAL A 65 -2.63 5.47 13.02
N VAL A 66 -1.59 5.66 13.82
CA VAL A 66 -1.61 5.36 15.26
C VAL A 66 -2.66 6.20 15.99
N ARG A 67 -2.72 7.51 15.69
CA ARG A 67 -3.66 8.43 16.34
C ARG A 67 -5.12 8.12 15.98
N VAL A 68 -5.40 7.75 14.73
CA VAL A 68 -6.74 7.36 14.27
C VAL A 68 -7.14 6.00 14.84
N LEU A 69 -6.24 5.01 14.82
CA LEU A 69 -6.55 3.66 15.30
C LEU A 69 -6.66 3.55 16.82
N LYS A 70 -5.87 4.32 17.57
CA LYS A 70 -5.77 4.18 19.03
C LYS A 70 -6.33 5.38 19.81
N GLY A 71 -6.60 6.51 19.15
CA GLY A 71 -7.04 7.75 19.80
C GLY A 71 -5.99 8.41 20.71
N ARG A 72 -4.79 7.81 20.81
CA ARG A 72 -3.67 8.27 21.65
C ARG A 72 -2.35 7.82 21.05
N HIS A 73 -1.25 8.36 21.58
CA HIS A 73 0.08 7.87 21.27
C HIS A 73 0.24 6.41 21.71
N ASP A 74 0.83 5.56 20.86
CA ASP A 74 1.13 4.17 21.16
C ASP A 74 2.46 3.74 20.50
N ASP A 75 3.51 3.64 21.31
CA ASP A 75 4.88 3.38 20.83
C ASP A 75 5.02 2.03 20.13
N GLU A 76 4.34 0.99 20.60
CA GLU A 76 4.47 -0.36 20.07
C GLU A 76 3.77 -0.51 18.71
N THR A 77 2.60 0.09 18.54
CA THR A 77 1.94 0.18 17.23
C THR A 77 2.80 1.01 16.26
N GLN A 78 3.37 2.12 16.72
CA GLN A 78 4.25 2.95 15.89
C GLN A 78 5.51 2.17 15.43
N LYS A 79 6.21 1.48 16.34
CA LYS A 79 7.37 0.64 15.99
C LYS A 79 7.01 -0.46 15.01
N THR A 80 5.85 -1.09 15.18
CA THR A 80 5.37 -2.14 14.29
C THR A 80 5.15 -1.61 12.88
N MET A 81 4.50 -0.45 12.75
CA MET A 81 4.30 0.23 11.48
C MET A 81 5.62 0.67 10.82
N GLU A 82 6.54 1.25 11.60
CA GLU A 82 7.86 1.64 11.11
C GLU A 82 8.65 0.43 10.59
N ARG A 83 8.53 -0.72 11.27
CA ARG A 83 9.14 -1.98 10.81
C ARG A 83 8.54 -2.46 9.49
N ILE A 84 7.21 -2.44 9.36
CA ILE A 84 6.53 -2.82 8.10
C ILE A 84 7.02 -1.93 6.96
N HIS A 85 7.01 -0.61 7.16
CA HIS A 85 7.50 0.33 6.17
C HIS A 85 8.96 0.09 5.79
N LYS A 86 9.85 -0.05 6.77
CA LYS A 86 11.28 -0.24 6.54
C LYS A 86 11.56 -1.54 5.78
N THR A 87 10.82 -2.61 6.07
CA THR A 87 10.93 -3.89 5.35
C THR A 87 10.60 -3.71 3.87
N PHE A 88 9.46 -3.08 3.55
CA PHE A 88 9.07 -2.88 2.16
C PHE A 88 9.94 -1.84 1.44
N SER A 89 10.38 -0.78 2.13
CA SER A 89 11.34 0.19 1.57
C SER A 89 12.68 -0.47 1.26
N GLY A 90 13.19 -1.31 2.17
CA GLY A 90 14.41 -2.07 1.97
C GLY A 90 14.28 -3.08 0.82
N TYR A 91 13.14 -3.76 0.72
CA TYR A 91 12.83 -4.64 -0.41
C TYR A 91 12.88 -3.89 -1.75
N ILE A 92 12.25 -2.71 -1.84
CA ILE A 92 12.22 -1.90 -3.06
C ILE A 92 13.62 -1.42 -3.44
N HIS A 93 14.40 -0.94 -2.47
CA HIS A 93 15.77 -0.49 -2.75
C HIS A 93 16.70 -1.67 -3.13
N ALA A 94 16.57 -2.82 -2.48
CA ALA A 94 17.41 -3.99 -2.76
C ALA A 94 17.09 -4.64 -4.11
N ASN A 95 15.80 -4.70 -4.49
CA ASN A 95 15.36 -5.28 -5.75
C ASN A 95 15.21 -4.25 -6.87
N TYR A 96 15.64 -3.00 -6.66
CA TYR A 96 15.50 -1.92 -7.64
C TYR A 96 16.10 -2.30 -9.01
N ALA A 97 17.25 -2.97 -9.03
CA ALA A 97 17.86 -3.46 -10.26
C ALA A 97 17.01 -4.51 -11.00
N HIS A 98 16.29 -5.37 -10.27
CA HIS A 98 15.40 -6.39 -10.84
C HIS A 98 14.03 -5.82 -11.24
N VAL A 99 13.53 -4.81 -10.52
CA VAL A 99 12.36 -4.00 -10.94
C VAL A 99 12.71 -3.27 -12.25
N MET A 100 13.93 -2.73 -12.32
CA MET A 100 14.50 -2.10 -13.51
C MET A 100 15.02 -3.10 -14.56
N GLU A 101 15.11 -4.41 -14.32
CA GLU A 101 15.41 -5.39 -15.40
C GLU A 101 14.20 -5.61 -16.32
N ILE A 102 13.01 -5.17 -15.92
CA ILE A 102 11.86 -4.99 -16.81
C ILE A 102 12.09 -3.78 -17.75
N TYR A 103 13.01 -2.89 -17.38
CA TYR A 103 13.52 -1.80 -18.21
C TYR A 103 14.75 -2.33 -18.97
N ASN A 104 14.65 -2.46 -20.29
CA ASN A 104 15.59 -3.21 -21.13
C ASN A 104 16.91 -2.45 -21.41
N GLY A 105 17.51 -1.84 -20.38
CA GLY A 105 18.89 -1.37 -20.34
C GLY A 105 19.41 -0.70 -21.60
N GLY A 106 18.82 0.44 -22.00
CA GLY A 106 19.39 1.33 -23.03
C GLY A 106 18.50 1.61 -24.25
N LYS A 107 17.35 0.95 -24.38
CA LYS A 107 16.24 1.41 -25.21
C LYS A 107 15.07 1.75 -24.29
N ASP A 108 14.27 2.76 -24.65
CA ASP A 108 13.02 3.12 -23.96
C ASP A 108 11.92 2.06 -24.18
N ASP A 109 12.29 0.78 -24.03
CA ASP A 109 11.46 -0.38 -24.27
C ASP A 109 11.22 -1.05 -22.92
N PHE A 110 10.02 -0.88 -22.37
CA PHE A 110 9.52 -1.75 -21.32
C PHE A 110 9.22 -3.12 -21.93
N ASN A 111 9.51 -4.21 -21.22
CA ASN A 111 9.07 -5.54 -21.65
C ASN A 111 7.54 -5.70 -21.41
N LEU A 112 6.73 -4.95 -22.16
CA LEU A 112 5.26 -4.85 -22.05
C LEU A 112 4.54 -6.14 -22.48
N ALA A 113 5.23 -7.06 -23.16
CA ALA A 113 4.68 -8.34 -23.58
C ALA A 113 4.35 -9.26 -22.37
N GLY A 114 4.77 -8.87 -21.17
CA GLY A 114 4.70 -9.69 -19.97
C GLY A 114 5.55 -10.95 -20.15
N VAL A 115 5.20 -12.00 -19.43
CA VAL A 115 5.84 -13.32 -19.60
C VAL A 115 5.34 -13.95 -20.90
N PRO A 116 6.17 -14.25 -21.91
CA PRO A 116 5.68 -14.81 -23.18
C PRO A 116 5.16 -16.24 -23.02
N SER A 117 5.71 -16.97 -22.05
CA SER A 117 5.35 -18.37 -21.80
C SER A 117 4.00 -18.50 -21.10
N GLN A 118 3.07 -19.25 -21.71
CA GLN A 118 1.78 -19.58 -21.11
C GLN A 118 1.92 -20.39 -19.81
N SER A 119 2.91 -21.30 -19.72
CA SER A 119 3.13 -22.09 -18.51
C SER A 119 3.60 -21.22 -17.34
N LEU A 120 4.47 -20.28 -17.62
CA LEU A 120 5.02 -19.36 -16.62
C LEU A 120 4.00 -18.25 -16.25
N ARG A 121 3.01 -17.96 -17.11
CA ARG A 121 1.82 -17.15 -16.76
C ARG A 121 0.89 -17.91 -15.81
N ALA A 122 0.61 -19.19 -16.08
CA ALA A 122 -0.24 -20.02 -15.23
C ALA A 122 0.38 -20.22 -13.84
N GLU A 123 1.69 -20.48 -13.76
CA GLU A 123 2.44 -20.55 -12.50
C GLU A 123 2.34 -19.22 -11.72
N ARG A 124 2.40 -18.08 -12.42
CA ARG A 124 2.31 -16.78 -11.75
C ARG A 124 0.91 -16.43 -11.24
N MET A 125 -0.15 -16.92 -11.91
CA MET A 125 -1.52 -16.74 -11.43
C MET A 125 -1.77 -17.43 -10.09
N GLN A 126 -1.06 -18.53 -9.80
CA GLN A 126 -1.12 -19.19 -8.49
C GLN A 126 -0.72 -18.23 -7.35
N TYR A 127 0.19 -17.27 -7.58
CA TYR A 127 0.52 -16.27 -6.58
C TYR A 127 -0.60 -15.26 -6.34
N VAL A 128 -1.39 -14.94 -7.37
CA VAL A 128 -2.58 -14.07 -7.25
C VAL A 128 -3.65 -14.80 -6.43
N ASP A 129 -3.85 -16.09 -6.69
CA ASP A 129 -4.78 -16.92 -5.94
C ASP A 129 -4.35 -17.03 -4.47
N VAL A 130 -3.06 -17.28 -4.19
CA VAL A 130 -2.52 -17.28 -2.83
C VAL A 130 -2.69 -15.93 -2.13
N ALA A 131 -2.47 -14.81 -2.83
CA ALA A 131 -2.67 -13.47 -2.28
C ALA A 131 -4.14 -13.20 -1.95
N ARG A 132 -5.06 -13.54 -2.87
CA ARG A 132 -6.51 -13.47 -2.66
C ARG A 132 -6.90 -14.28 -1.42
N THR A 133 -6.52 -15.54 -1.36
CA THR A 133 -6.82 -16.45 -0.24
C THR A 133 -6.27 -15.90 1.08
N SER A 134 -5.05 -15.34 1.07
CA SER A 134 -4.45 -14.74 2.27
C SER A 134 -5.23 -13.53 2.80
N VAL A 135 -5.74 -12.67 1.90
CA VAL A 135 -6.57 -11.51 2.28
C VAL A 135 -7.92 -11.94 2.83
N VAL A 136 -8.58 -12.89 2.16
CA VAL A 136 -9.88 -13.42 2.61
C VAL A 136 -9.74 -14.12 3.97
N LEU A 137 -8.65 -14.88 4.18
CA LEU A 137 -8.36 -15.53 5.45
C LEU A 137 -8.16 -14.52 6.59
N ALA A 138 -7.42 -13.44 6.34
CA ALA A 138 -7.23 -12.37 7.31
C ALA A 138 -8.55 -11.67 7.65
N ALA A 139 -9.39 -11.40 6.65
CA ALA A 139 -10.70 -10.79 6.81
C ALA A 139 -11.66 -11.69 7.60
N ALA A 140 -11.67 -13.01 7.32
CA ALA A 140 -12.42 -14.00 8.08
C ALA A 140 -11.99 -13.99 9.55
N PHE A 141 -10.69 -14.08 9.83
CA PHE A 141 -10.17 -14.06 11.20
C PHE A 141 -10.58 -12.79 11.97
N ILE A 142 -10.49 -11.61 11.35
CA ILE A 142 -10.92 -10.35 11.97
C ILE A 142 -12.43 -10.36 12.24
N ALA A 143 -13.25 -10.80 11.30
CA ALA A 143 -14.70 -10.90 11.48
C ALA A 143 -15.07 -11.85 12.62
N GLN A 144 -14.35 -12.97 12.76
CA GLN A 144 -14.51 -13.90 13.88
C GLN A 144 -14.16 -13.24 15.22
N MET A 145 -13.01 -12.57 15.31
CA MET A 145 -12.55 -11.88 16.52
C MET A 145 -13.50 -10.77 16.98
N LEU A 146 -14.17 -10.11 16.04
CA LEU A 146 -15.15 -9.05 16.29
C LEU A 146 -16.58 -9.57 16.45
N THR A 147 -16.80 -10.89 16.49
CA THR A 147 -18.12 -11.53 16.60
C THR A 147 -19.10 -11.16 15.48
N LEU A 148 -18.60 -10.79 14.31
CA LEU A 148 -19.37 -10.47 13.11
C LEU A 148 -19.69 -11.76 12.33
N HIS A 149 -20.53 -12.62 12.91
CA HIS A 149 -20.74 -14.00 12.45
C HIS A 149 -21.21 -14.12 11.01
N GLU A 150 -22.09 -13.24 10.53
CA GLU A 150 -22.56 -13.24 9.14
C GLU A 150 -21.43 -12.93 8.15
N LEU A 151 -20.57 -11.96 8.49
CA LEU A 151 -19.45 -11.54 7.65
C LEU A 151 -18.34 -12.58 7.65
N HIS A 152 -18.08 -13.21 8.79
CA HIS A 152 -17.19 -14.37 8.87
C HIS A 152 -17.66 -15.50 7.96
N GLY A 153 -18.94 -15.85 8.00
CA GLY A 153 -19.52 -16.89 7.13
C GLY A 153 -19.26 -16.61 5.65
N LYS A 154 -19.56 -15.38 5.20
CA LYS A 154 -19.30 -14.93 3.82
C LYS A 154 -17.82 -15.02 3.41
N PHE A 155 -16.89 -14.71 4.32
CA PHE A 155 -15.46 -14.85 4.00
C PHE A 155 -14.99 -16.30 3.98
N VAL A 156 -15.54 -17.18 4.82
CA VAL A 156 -15.23 -18.61 4.78
C VAL A 156 -15.72 -19.23 3.49
N GLU A 157 -16.93 -18.89 3.02
CA GLU A 157 -17.43 -19.36 1.72
C GLU A 157 -16.48 -18.99 0.56
N LEU A 158 -15.91 -17.77 0.58
CA LEU A 158 -14.94 -17.32 -0.42
C LEU A 158 -13.58 -18.05 -0.37
N LEU A 159 -13.25 -18.69 0.75
CA LEU A 159 -12.08 -19.57 0.89
C LEU A 159 -12.35 -20.96 0.32
N ASP A 160 -13.57 -21.45 0.46
CA ASP A 160 -13.98 -22.78 -0.04
C ASP A 160 -14.17 -22.79 -1.58
N GLU A 161 -14.30 -21.61 -2.19
CA GLU A 161 -14.37 -21.42 -3.65
C GLU A 161 -13.00 -21.26 -4.34
N ALA A 162 -11.89 -21.24 -3.58
CA ALA A 162 -10.52 -21.04 -4.09
C ALA A 162 -9.78 -22.36 -4.33
#